data_AF-A0A4Q8QKG9-F1
#
_entry.id   AF-A0A4Q8QKG9-F1
#
_cell.length_a   1.000
_cell.length_b   1.000
_cell.length_c   1.000
_cell.angle_alpha   90.00
_cell.angle_beta   90.00
_cell.angle_gamma   90.00
#
_symmetry.space_group_name_H-M   'P 1'
#
loop_
_entity.id
_entity.type
_entity.pdbx_description
1 polymer ?
#
loop_
_entity_poly.entity_id
_entity_poly.type
_entity_poly.pdbx_seq_one_letter_code
_entity_poly.pdbx_strand_id
1 'polypeptide(L)' 'MERALKHKYGVGETVYFTASNVSRPAATGTYQVVRLLPTDGDDCQYRIKSSTEAFERVAKESQLALS' A
#
# COMPACT_ATOMS: atom_id res chain seq x y z
N MET A 1 10.38 -7.15 22.30
CA MET A 1 9.50 -5.97 22.21
C MET A 1 9.29 -5.69 20.74
N GLU A 2 8.18 -6.16 20.18
CA GLU A 2 7.81 -5.81 18.82
C GLU A 2 7.47 -4.31 18.83
N ARG A 3 8.41 -3.47 18.39
CA ARG A 3 8.04 -2.13 17.93
C ARG A 3 7.23 -2.38 16.66
N ALA A 4 5.94 -2.66 16.82
CA ALA A 4 5.02 -2.59 15.71
C ALA A 4 5.15 -1.15 15.20
N LEU A 5 5.87 -0.96 14.10
CA LEU A 5 5.87 0.30 13.38
C LEU A 5 4.40 0.62 13.18
N LYS A 6 3.99 1.75 13.73
CA LYS A 6 2.58 2.11 13.80
C LYS A 6 2.14 2.29 12.35
N HIS A 7 1.30 1.37 11.86
CA HIS A 7 0.84 1.41 10.49
C HIS A 7 0.27 2.80 10.19
N LYS A 8 0.84 3.50 9.21
CA LYS A 8 0.37 4.82 8.80
C LYS A 8 -1.01 4.76 8.16
N TYR A 9 -1.32 3.63 7.52
CA TYR A 9 -2.57 3.37 6.83
C TYR A 9 -3.35 2.23 7.49
N GLY A 10 -4.66 2.37 7.64
CA GLY A 10 -5.57 1.34 8.15
C GLY A 10 -6.20 0.49 7.05
N VAL A 11 -6.76 -0.67 7.42
CA VAL A 11 -7.63 -1.44 6.51
C VAL A 11 -8.88 -0.64 6.19
N GLY A 12 -9.22 -0.52 4.91
CA GLY A 12 -10.31 0.29 4.37
C GLY A 12 -9.88 1.66 3.86
N GLU A 13 -8.66 2.11 4.17
CA GLU A 13 -8.15 3.39 3.68
C GLU A 13 -7.82 3.37 2.20
N THR A 14 -7.99 4.53 1.58
CA THR A 14 -7.70 4.76 0.18
C THR A 14 -6.31 5.39 0.05
N VAL A 15 -5.42 4.71 -0.66
CA VAL A 15 -4.02 5.09 -0.86
C VAL A 15 -3.68 5.08 -2.35
N TYR A 16 -2.74 5.93 -2.75
CA TYR A 16 -2.13 5.89 -4.07
C TYR A 16 -0.86 5.06 -4.03
N PHE A 17 -0.70 4.18 -5.01
CA PHE A 17 0.52 3.40 -5.18
C PHE A 17 1.53 4.17 -6.05
N THR A 18 2.54 4.76 -5.40
CA THR A 18 3.50 5.69 -6.04
C THR A 18 4.78 5.01 -6.53
N ALA A 19 5.05 3.76 -6.12
CA ALA A 19 6.25 3.03 -6.54
C ALA A 19 6.21 2.50 -7.98
N SER A 20 5.18 2.85 -8.75
CA SER A 20 5.17 2.51 -10.16
C SER A 20 6.06 3.48 -10.94
N ASN A 21 7.12 2.91 -11.49
CA ASN A 21 8.18 3.56 -12.23
C ASN A 21 7.65 4.70 -13.13
N VAL A 22 8.28 5.87 -12.99
CA VAL A 22 8.05 7.14 -13.71
C VAL A 22 7.98 6.99 -15.26
N SER A 23 8.31 5.83 -15.82
CA SER A 23 8.24 5.51 -17.25
C SER A 23 6.90 4.95 -17.73
N ARG A 24 6.00 4.54 -16.82
CA ARG A 24 4.61 4.22 -17.16
C ARG A 24 3.72 4.90 -16.14
N PRO A 25 2.70 5.67 -16.54
CA PRO A 25 1.63 5.98 -15.62
C PRO A 25 1.00 4.62 -15.29
N ALA A 26 1.46 3.96 -14.23
CA ALA A 26 0.65 2.93 -13.62
C ALA A 26 -0.65 3.62 -13.30
N ALA A 27 -1.74 2.97 -13.70
CA ALA A 27 -3.10 3.44 -13.53
C ALA A 27 -3.16 4.33 -12.30
N THR A 28 -3.39 5.62 -12.53
CA THR A 28 -3.64 6.67 -11.52
C THR A 28 -4.95 6.33 -10.82
N GLY A 29 -4.96 5.18 -10.17
CA GLY A 29 -6.07 4.55 -9.50
C GLY A 29 -5.81 4.64 -8.02
N THR A 30 -6.88 4.95 -7.31
CA THR A 30 -6.92 4.73 -5.88
C THR A 30 -6.89 3.23 -5.60
N TYR A 31 -6.17 2.85 -4.55
CA TYR A 31 -6.16 1.49 -4.04
C TYR A 31 -6.70 1.52 -2.62
N GLN A 32 -7.49 0.52 -2.25
CA GLN A 32 -7.95 0.36 -0.89
C GLN A 32 -7.05 -0.63 -0.16
N VAL A 33 -6.60 -0.27 1.04
CA VAL A 33 -5.88 -1.17 1.92
C VAL A 33 -6.85 -2.26 2.38
N VAL A 34 -6.64 -3.50 1.96
CA VAL A 34 -7.49 -4.64 2.34
C VAL A 34 -6.92 -5.43 3.50
N ARG A 35 -5.60 -5.33 3.76
CA ARG A 35 -4.95 -6.02 4.88
C ARG A 35 -3.60 -5.38 5.23
N LEU A 36 -3.31 -5.31 6.52
CA LEU A 36 -1.99 -4.96 7.05
C LEU A 36 -1.13 -6.22 7.13
N LEU A 37 0.05 -6.19 6.54
CA LEU A 37 1.02 -7.28 6.60
C LEU A 37 2.08 -6.96 7.66
N PRO A 38 2.71 -7.99 8.27
CA PRO A 38 3.84 -7.77 9.15
C PRO A 38 4.94 -6.99 8.43
N THR A 39 5.56 -6.07 9.17
CA THR A 39 6.67 -5.24 8.69
C THR A 39 7.84 -6.13 8.30
N ASP A 40 8.41 -5.90 7.12
CA ASP A 40 9.67 -6.52 6.71
C ASP A 40 10.80 -5.59 7.14
N GLY A 41 11.38 -5.86 8.31
CA GLY A 41 12.36 -4.98 8.94
C GLY A 41 11.75 -3.66 9.39
N ASP A 42 12.16 -2.56 8.75
CA ASP A 42 11.76 -1.18 9.09
C ASP A 42 10.56 -0.64 8.27
N ASP A 43 10.04 -1.38 7.28
CA ASP A 43 8.92 -0.93 6.44
C ASP A 43 7.63 -1.74 6.72
N CYS A 44 6.53 -1.04 6.98
CA CYS A 44 5.20 -1.65 7.03
C CYS A 44 4.78 -2.10 5.64
N GLN A 45 4.20 -3.30 5.54
CA GLN A 45 3.64 -3.80 4.31
C GLN A 45 2.12 -3.77 4.35
N TYR A 46 1.52 -3.52 3.21
CA TYR A 46 0.08 -3.38 3.03
C TYR A 46 -0.34 -4.16 1.81
N ARG A 47 -1.40 -4.95 1.96
CA ARG A 47 -2.16 -5.43 0.81
C ARG A 47 -3.13 -4.34 0.42
N ILE A 48 -3.00 -3.91 -0.82
CA ILE A 48 -3.86 -2.94 -1.45
C ILE A 48 -4.62 -3.62 -2.60
N LYS A 49 -5.84 -3.19 -2.85
CA LYS A 49 -6.67 -3.67 -3.96
C LYS A 49 -7.24 -2.46 -4.68
N SER A 50 -7.11 -2.40 -5.99
CA SER A 50 -7.85 -1.39 -6.76
C SER A 50 -9.18 -1.97 -7.21
N SER A 51 -10.20 -1.12 -7.34
CA SER A 51 -11.48 -1.51 -7.95
C SER A 51 -11.32 -1.79 -9.46
N THR A 52 -10.24 -1.29 -10.07
CA THR A 52 -9.94 -1.47 -11.50
C THR A 52 -9.04 -2.68 -11.77
N GLU A 53 -8.39 -3.24 -10.75
CA GLU A 53 -7.57 -4.45 -10.85
C GLU A 53 -8.28 -5.63 -10.17
N ALA A 54 -8.33 -6.78 -10.84
CA ALA A 54 -8.94 -7.98 -10.29
C ALA A 54 -8.09 -8.68 -9.21
N PHE A 55 -6.88 -8.20 -8.94
CA PHE A 55 -5.92 -8.81 -8.04
C PHE A 55 -5.46 -7.85 -6.93
N GLU A 56 -5.04 -8.43 -5.81
CA GLU A 56 -4.43 -7.71 -4.69
C GLU A 56 -2.94 -7.49 -4.98
N ARG A 57 -2.42 -6.31 -4.65
CA ARG A 57 -0.98 -6.01 -4.66
C ARG A 57 -0.47 -5.85 -3.24
N VAL A 58 0.79 -6.23 -3.02
CA VAL A 58 1.51 -5.92 -1.80
C VAL A 58 2.39 -4.72 -2.06
N ALA A 59 2.26 -3.69 -1.24
CA ALA A 59 3.02 -2.45 -1.30
C ALA A 59 3.57 -2.12 0.08
N LYS A 60 4.77 -1.50 0.11
CA LYS A 60 5.35 -0.99 1.36
C LYS A 60 4.76 0.37 1.71
N GLU A 61 4.85 0.78 2.97
CA GLU A 61 4.42 2.11 3.43
C GLU A 61 5.10 3.21 2.62
N SER A 62 6.41 3.06 2.41
CA SER A 62 7.23 3.97 1.61
C SER A 62 6.80 4.08 0.14
N GLN A 63 6.00 3.13 -0.34
CA GLN A 63 5.51 3.04 -1.72
C GLN A 63 4.05 3.50 -1.86
N LEU A 64 3.44 3.95 -0.75
CA LEU A 64 2.07 4.40 -0.68
C LEU A 64 2.02 5.88 -0.32
N ALA A 65 1.07 6.59 -0.90
CA ALA A 65 0.71 7.94 -0.53
C ALA A 65 -0.75 7.98 -0.10
N LEU A 66 -1.11 8.87 0.82
CA LEU A 66 -2.51 9.09 1.17
C LEU A 66 -3.25 9.67 -0.04
N SER A 67 -4.46 9.19 -0.31
CA SER A 67 -5.28 9.68 -1.42
C SER A 67 -5.86 11.07 -1.21
#